data_AF-A0A0M4F012-F1
#
_entry.id   AF-A0A0M4F012-F1
#
_cell.length_a   1.000
_cell.length_b   1.000
_cell.length_c   1.000
_cell.angle_alpha   90.00
_cell.angle_beta   90.00
_cell.angle_gamma   90.00
#
_symmetry.space_group_name_H-M   'P 1'
#
loop_
_entity.id
_entity.type
_entity.pdbx_description
1 polymer ?
#
loop_
_entity_poly.entity_id
_entity_poly.type
_entity_poly.pdbx_seq_one_letter_code
_entity_poly.pdbx_strand_id
1 'polypeptide(L)'
;MSLSKPLYSLFGSYLEQLFNHPVRTKSLTACFLATTANVTSQRMAGAKRLNQQSVFAYGLFGLIFGGSVPHYFYQTVERLFSQDMKFRKFFLFLSERLVYAPIYQALSLYFLSLFEGNSHATAVKNVEKLYWPVLKANWKYLSVFVYLNMAYVPPMFRSLFTAIISFIWVIKIAQKRRRLQEKMAAEKSK
;
A
#
# COMPACT_ATOMS: atom_id res chain seq x y z
N MET A 1 3.90 17.82 27.22
CA MET A 1 3.30 18.24 25.93
C MET A 1 1.86 17.75 25.91
N SER A 2 0.89 18.62 26.12
CA SER A 2 -0.54 18.27 26.12
C SER A 2 -1.07 18.45 24.70
N LEU A 3 -1.32 17.34 23.97
CA LEU A 3 -2.17 17.40 22.78
C LEU A 3 -3.56 17.93 23.22
N SER A 4 -4.15 18.84 22.46
CA SER A 4 -5.43 19.45 22.83
C SER A 4 -6.49 18.36 23.05
N LYS A 5 -7.37 18.56 24.05
CA LYS A 5 -8.46 17.62 24.41
C LYS A 5 -9.24 17.03 23.21
N PRO A 6 -9.58 17.79 22.15
CA PRO A 6 -10.26 17.22 20.99
C PRO A 6 -9.37 16.26 20.17
N LEU A 7 -8.07 16.53 20.06
CA LEU A 7 -7.12 15.63 19.39
C LEU A 7 -6.99 14.29 20.13
N TYR A 8 -6.99 14.31 21.46
CA TYR A 8 -7.00 13.09 22.27
C TYR A 8 -8.31 12.30 22.11
N SER A 9 -9.44 12.99 22.11
CA SER A 9 -10.77 12.40 21.89
C SER A 9 -10.87 11.73 20.52
N LEU A 10 -10.47 12.40 19.43
CA LEU A 10 -10.48 11.82 18.09
C LEU A 10 -9.51 10.65 17.94
N PHE A 11 -8.33 10.75 18.55
CA PHE A 11 -7.35 9.65 18.54
C PHE A 11 -7.85 8.44 19.32
N GLY A 12 -8.50 8.66 20.47
CA GLY A 12 -9.18 7.62 21.25
C GLY A 12 -10.25 6.90 20.45
N SER A 13 -11.15 7.66 19.80
CA SER A 13 -12.20 7.08 18.95
C SER A 13 -11.65 6.31 17.75
N TYR A 14 -10.55 6.77 17.14
CA TYR A 14 -9.87 6.03 16.07
C TYR A 14 -9.29 4.70 16.58
N LEU A 15 -8.63 4.71 17.74
CA LEU A 15 -8.09 3.49 18.35
C LEU A 15 -9.20 2.50 18.73
N GLU A 16 -10.31 2.99 19.28
CA GLU A 16 -11.48 2.19 19.61
C GLU A 16 -12.07 1.52 18.36
N GLN A 17 -12.25 2.28 17.27
CA GLN A 17 -12.71 1.70 16.01
C GLN A 17 -11.69 0.72 15.42
N LEU A 18 -10.39 0.99 15.54
CA LEU A 18 -9.34 0.09 15.07
C LEU A 18 -9.34 -1.23 15.85
N PHE A 19 -9.72 -1.21 17.13
CA PHE A 19 -9.84 -2.41 17.97
C PHE A 19 -11.14 -3.17 17.69
N ASN A 20 -12.28 -2.48 17.65
CA ASN A 20 -13.60 -3.10 17.50
C ASN A 20 -13.91 -3.51 16.04
N HIS A 21 -13.40 -2.77 15.06
CA HIS A 21 -13.64 -2.98 13.63
C HIS A 21 -12.35 -2.85 12.79
N PRO A 22 -11.34 -3.70 13.05
CA PRO A 22 -9.99 -3.55 12.50
C PRO A 22 -9.94 -3.51 10.98
N VAL A 23 -10.73 -4.33 10.29
CA VAL A 23 -10.75 -4.37 8.82
C VAL A 23 -11.34 -3.10 8.24
N ARG A 24 -12.48 -2.62 8.77
CA ARG A 24 -13.18 -1.44 8.26
C ARG A 24 -12.31 -0.19 8.42
N THR A 25 -11.76 0.03 9.61
CA THR A 25 -10.92 1.20 9.89
C THR A 25 -9.66 1.18 9.04
N LYS A 26 -8.97 0.04 8.94
CA LYS A 26 -7.77 -0.09 8.08
C LYS A 26 -8.09 0.15 6.60
N SER A 27 -9.21 -0.37 6.11
CA SER A 27 -9.66 -0.17 4.73
C SER A 27 -9.97 1.30 4.44
N LEU A 28 -10.67 2.00 5.33
CA LEU A 28 -10.96 3.43 5.17
C LEU A 28 -9.68 4.27 5.21
N THR A 29 -8.77 3.99 6.16
CA THR A 29 -7.47 4.66 6.22
C THR A 29 -6.64 4.40 4.96
N ALA A 30 -6.61 3.16 4.47
CA ALA A 30 -5.89 2.80 3.25
C ALA A 30 -6.50 3.46 2.00
N CYS A 31 -7.83 3.55 1.90
CA CYS A 31 -8.54 4.29 0.85
C CYS A 31 -8.11 5.76 0.84
N PHE A 32 -8.19 6.44 1.99
CA PHE A 32 -7.82 7.85 2.10
C PHE A 32 -6.34 8.08 1.74
N LEU A 33 -5.46 7.21 2.24
CA LEU A 33 -4.03 7.27 1.98
C LEU A 33 -3.71 7.05 0.50
N ALA A 34 -4.28 6.02 -0.14
CA ALA A 34 -4.03 5.72 -1.54
C ALA A 34 -4.55 6.82 -2.46
N THR A 35 -5.72 7.38 -2.16
CA THR A 35 -6.33 8.51 -2.87
C THR A 35 -5.42 9.73 -2.80
N THR A 36 -5.02 10.12 -1.58
CA THR A 36 -4.17 11.29 -1.35
C THR A 36 -2.80 11.12 -2.00
N ALA A 37 -2.19 9.93 -1.88
CA ALA A 37 -0.91 9.61 -2.51
C ALA A 37 -0.98 9.74 -4.04
N ASN A 38 -2.06 9.26 -4.67
CA ASN A 38 -2.21 9.40 -6.12
C ASN A 38 -2.39 10.87 -6.53
N VAL A 39 -3.20 11.64 -5.80
CA VAL A 39 -3.35 13.10 -6.04
C VAL A 39 -2.01 13.81 -5.93
N THR A 40 -1.24 13.55 -4.87
CA THR A 40 0.11 14.11 -4.69
C THR A 40 1.03 13.71 -5.85
N SER A 41 1.02 12.44 -6.25
CA SER A 41 1.79 11.96 -7.40
C SER A 41 1.42 12.67 -8.72
N GLN A 42 0.15 12.99 -8.92
CA GLN A 42 -0.32 13.74 -10.08
C GLN A 42 0.16 15.20 -10.04
N ARG A 43 0.05 15.86 -8.89
CA ARG A 43 0.55 17.23 -8.70
C ARG A 43 2.06 17.34 -8.87
N MET A 44 2.83 16.39 -8.33
CA MET A 44 4.29 16.34 -8.50
C MET A 44 4.74 16.15 -9.95
N ALA A 45 3.89 15.57 -10.80
CA ALA A 45 4.16 15.43 -12.24
C ALA A 45 3.74 16.66 -13.04
N GLY A 46 3.27 17.74 -12.40
CA GLY A 46 2.82 18.95 -13.08
C GLY A 46 1.44 18.83 -13.74
N ALA A 47 0.61 17.85 -13.36
CA ALA A 47 -0.71 17.68 -13.96
C ALA A 47 -1.63 18.88 -13.65
N LYS A 48 -2.04 19.62 -14.69
CA LYS A 48 -2.99 20.75 -14.58
C LYS A 48 -4.40 20.29 -14.24
N ARG A 49 -4.80 19.11 -14.73
CA ARG A 49 -6.07 18.44 -14.42
C ARG A 49 -5.78 17.10 -13.78
N LEU A 50 -6.51 16.78 -12.71
CA LEU A 50 -6.39 15.50 -12.03
C LEU A 50 -7.12 14.41 -12.84
N ASN A 51 -6.46 13.27 -13.03
CA ASN A 51 -7.09 12.06 -13.54
C ASN A 51 -7.96 11.45 -12.43
N GLN A 52 -9.24 11.79 -12.44
CA GLN A 52 -10.23 11.32 -11.47
C GLN A 52 -10.42 9.80 -11.51
N GLN A 53 -10.33 9.17 -12.69
CA GLN A 53 -10.42 7.70 -12.81
C GLN A 53 -9.29 7.02 -12.04
N SER A 54 -8.05 7.52 -12.18
CA SER A 54 -6.93 6.99 -11.42
C SER A 54 -7.09 7.27 -9.91
N VAL A 55 -7.57 8.45 -9.51
CA VAL A 55 -7.82 8.76 -8.09
C VAL A 55 -8.84 7.77 -7.49
N PHE A 56 -9.94 7.53 -8.21
CA PHE A 56 -10.98 6.58 -7.83
C PHE A 56 -10.43 5.14 -7.77
N ALA A 57 -9.65 4.72 -8.76
CA ALA A 57 -9.06 3.38 -8.80
C ALA A 57 -8.15 3.10 -7.60
N TYR A 58 -7.31 4.07 -7.21
CA TYR A 58 -6.46 3.94 -6.02
C TYR A 58 -7.27 3.94 -4.72
N GLY A 59 -8.30 4.78 -4.61
CA GLY A 59 -9.21 4.78 -3.47
C GLY A 59 -9.94 3.44 -3.33
N LEU A 60 -10.53 2.93 -4.41
CA LEU A 60 -11.23 1.65 -4.43
C LEU A 60 -10.30 0.48 -4.11
N PHE A 61 -9.09 0.47 -4.66
CA PHE A 61 -8.08 -0.53 -4.31
C PHE A 61 -7.69 -0.47 -2.83
N GLY A 62 -7.47 0.73 -2.28
CA GLY A 62 -7.17 0.93 -0.87
C GLY A 62 -8.32 0.46 0.04
N LEU A 63 -9.57 0.72 -0.36
CA LEU A 63 -10.76 0.33 0.38
C LEU A 63 -10.95 -1.20 0.40
N ILE A 64 -10.85 -1.84 -0.77
CA ILE A 64 -11.12 -3.27 -0.90
C ILE A 64 -9.94 -4.10 -0.37
N PHE A 65 -8.73 -3.82 -0.85
CA PHE A 65 -7.55 -4.66 -0.60
C PHE A 65 -6.64 -4.12 0.49
N GLY A 66 -6.57 -2.80 0.64
CA GLY A 66 -5.59 -2.14 1.52
C GLY A 66 -5.77 -2.43 3.01
N GLY A 67 -6.99 -2.71 3.48
CA GLY A 67 -7.24 -3.13 4.86
C GLY A 67 -7.41 -4.64 5.04
N SER A 68 -8.10 -5.30 4.10
CA SER A 68 -8.48 -6.70 4.21
C SER A 68 -7.31 -7.67 3.99
N VAL A 69 -6.56 -7.51 2.90
CA VAL A 69 -5.47 -8.43 2.52
C VAL A 69 -4.36 -8.45 3.58
N PRO A 70 -3.85 -7.30 4.08
CA PRO A 70 -2.87 -7.35 5.16
C PRO A 70 -3.46 -7.97 6.43
N HIS A 71 -4.72 -7.68 6.77
CA HIS A 71 -5.33 -8.22 7.99
C HIS A 71 -5.36 -9.76 8.00
N TYR A 72 -5.90 -10.36 6.94
CA TYR A 72 -5.98 -11.82 6.84
C TYR A 72 -4.60 -12.46 6.62
N PHE A 73 -3.69 -11.80 5.90
CA PHE A 73 -2.32 -12.29 5.75
C PHE A 73 -1.61 -12.39 7.11
N TYR A 74 -1.56 -11.29 7.87
CA TYR A 74 -0.89 -11.29 9.18
C TYR A 74 -1.57 -12.25 10.15
N GLN A 75 -2.90 -12.34 10.15
CA GLN A 75 -3.62 -13.32 10.98
C GLN A 75 -3.25 -14.77 10.63
N THR A 76 -3.12 -15.09 9.34
CA THR A 76 -2.74 -16.44 8.88
C THR A 76 -1.30 -16.76 9.28
N VAL A 77 -0.39 -15.82 9.08
CA VAL A 77 1.01 -15.97 9.43
C VAL A 77 1.20 -16.11 10.95
N GLU A 78 0.45 -15.35 11.76
CA GLU A 78 0.48 -15.48 13.21
C GLU A 78 -0.02 -16.84 13.71
N ARG A 79 -0.99 -17.47 13.02
CA ARG A 79 -1.44 -18.83 13.32
C ARG A 79 -0.43 -19.89 12.89
N LEU A 80 0.29 -19.65 11.80
CA LEU A 80 1.26 -20.60 11.25
C LEU A 80 2.56 -20.67 12.07
N PHE A 81 2.97 -19.55 12.68
CA PHE A 81 4.19 -19.46 13.48
C PHE A 81 3.87 -19.32 14.98
N SER A 82 3.96 -20.43 15.72
CA SER A 82 3.77 -20.48 17.17
C SER A 82 4.64 -19.48 17.92
N GLN A 83 4.14 -18.98 19.05
CA GLN A 83 4.82 -18.00 19.91
C GLN A 83 6.21 -18.49 20.36
N ASP A 84 6.35 -19.80 20.57
CA ASP A 84 7.55 -20.44 21.12
C ASP A 84 8.66 -20.73 20.10
N MET A 85 8.44 -20.37 18.82
CA MET A 85 9.41 -20.62 17.76
C MET A 85 10.65 -19.72 17.91
N LYS A 86 11.84 -20.35 18.02
CA LYS A 86 13.13 -19.65 17.92
C LYS A 86 13.19 -18.93 16.56
N PHE A 87 13.50 -17.63 16.56
CA PHE A 87 13.54 -16.75 15.38
C PHE A 87 12.19 -16.42 14.71
N ARG A 88 11.06 -16.50 15.43
CA ARG A 88 9.73 -16.08 14.91
C ARG A 88 9.74 -14.76 14.12
N LYS A 89 10.40 -13.72 14.64
CA LYS A 89 10.51 -12.40 13.98
C LYS A 89 11.17 -12.48 12.59
N PHE A 90 12.14 -13.35 12.43
CA PHE A 90 12.83 -13.58 11.16
C PHE A 90 11.91 -14.26 10.15
N PHE A 91 11.20 -15.33 10.54
CA PHE A 91 10.23 -15.99 9.67
C PHE A 91 9.04 -15.11 9.29
N LEU A 92 8.59 -14.26 10.23
CA LEU A 92 7.55 -13.27 9.98
C LEU A 92 8.00 -12.26 8.92
N PHE A 93 9.21 -11.72 9.07
CA PHE A 93 9.81 -10.83 8.09
C PHE A 93 9.99 -11.51 6.73
N LEU A 94 10.47 -12.75 6.71
CA LEU A 94 10.69 -13.49 5.47
C LEU A 94 9.37 -13.77 4.73
N SER A 95 8.34 -14.18 5.46
CA SER A 95 7.00 -14.40 4.90
C SER A 95 6.42 -13.12 4.32
N GLU A 96 6.62 -11.99 5.02
CA GLU A 96 6.14 -10.70 4.56
C GLU A 96 6.90 -10.22 3.30
N ARG A 97 8.22 -10.43 3.24
CA ARG A 97 9.03 -10.04 2.07
C ARG A 97 8.89 -10.98 0.86
N LEU A 98 8.75 -12.29 1.07
CA LEU A 98 8.76 -13.30 0.00
C LEU A 98 7.37 -13.77 -0.44
N VAL A 99 6.35 -13.63 0.42
CA VAL A 99 4.99 -14.08 0.09
C VAL A 99 4.08 -12.87 -0.06
N TYR A 100 3.96 -12.04 0.97
CA TYR A 100 3.04 -10.91 0.94
C TYR A 100 3.43 -9.86 -0.10
N ALA A 101 4.66 -9.35 -0.05
CA ALA A 101 5.07 -8.26 -0.95
C ALA A 101 4.95 -8.66 -2.44
N PRO A 102 5.38 -9.85 -2.90
CA PRO A 102 5.21 -10.27 -4.29
C PRO A 102 3.74 -10.43 -4.70
N ILE A 103 2.90 -11.04 -3.86
CA ILE A 103 1.48 -11.26 -4.17
C ILE A 103 0.74 -9.92 -4.19
N TYR A 104 0.90 -9.11 -3.15
CA TYR A 104 0.25 -7.81 -3.02
C TYR A 104 0.69 -6.85 -4.14
N GLN A 105 1.97 -6.90 -4.55
CA GLN A 105 2.47 -6.10 -5.66
C GLN A 105 1.82 -6.50 -7.00
N ALA A 106 1.69 -7.80 -7.29
CA ALA A 106 1.00 -8.28 -8.49
C ALA A 106 -0.47 -7.85 -8.50
N LEU A 107 -1.18 -8.08 -7.39
CA LEU A 107 -2.57 -7.67 -7.21
C LEU A 107 -2.74 -6.17 -7.43
N SER A 108 -1.88 -5.33 -6.84
CA SER A 108 -1.95 -3.88 -7.00
C SER A 108 -1.81 -3.45 -8.47
N LEU A 109 -0.85 -3.98 -9.21
CA LEU A 109 -0.63 -3.61 -10.61
C LEU A 109 -1.79 -4.03 -11.50
N TYR A 110 -2.32 -5.24 -11.26
CA TYR A 110 -3.42 -5.81 -12.02
C TYR A 110 -4.74 -5.09 -11.76
N PHE A 111 -5.18 -5.04 -10.49
CA PHE A 111 -6.48 -4.47 -10.12
C PHE A 111 -6.52 -2.96 -10.30
N LEU A 112 -5.43 -2.23 -10.05
CA LEU A 112 -5.40 -0.80 -10.38
C LEU A 112 -5.59 -0.55 -11.87
N SER A 113 -5.04 -1.42 -12.73
CA SER A 113 -5.23 -1.29 -14.17
C SER A 113 -6.69 -1.55 -14.56
N LEU A 114 -7.34 -2.55 -13.97
CA LEU A 114 -8.76 -2.84 -14.21
C LEU A 114 -9.67 -1.73 -13.69
N PHE A 115 -9.42 -1.21 -12.49
CA PHE A 115 -10.22 -0.12 -11.90
C PHE A 115 -10.03 1.22 -12.63
N GLU A 116 -8.91 1.40 -13.33
CA GLU A 116 -8.71 2.51 -14.27
C GLU A 116 -9.47 2.32 -15.60
N GLY A 117 -10.22 1.22 -15.77
CA GLY A 117 -11.02 0.93 -16.96
C GLY A 117 -10.25 0.26 -18.11
N ASN A 118 -9.02 -0.20 -17.87
CA ASN A 118 -8.25 -0.89 -18.90
C ASN A 118 -8.73 -2.34 -19.09
N SER A 119 -8.56 -2.87 -20.30
CA SER A 119 -8.85 -4.28 -20.60
C SER A 119 -7.93 -5.25 -19.86
N HIS A 120 -8.39 -6.49 -19.69
CA HIS A 120 -7.60 -7.56 -19.08
C HIS A 120 -6.23 -7.74 -19.73
N ALA A 121 -6.17 -7.77 -21.07
CA ALA A 121 -4.91 -7.87 -21.81
C ALA A 121 -3.92 -6.73 -21.49
N THR A 122 -4.43 -5.50 -21.31
CA THR A 122 -3.61 -4.35 -20.90
C THR A 122 -3.14 -4.48 -19.46
N ALA A 123 -4.00 -4.97 -18.56
CA ALA A 123 -3.65 -5.20 -17.17
C ALA A 123 -2.53 -6.25 -17.02
N VAL A 124 -2.61 -7.37 -17.75
CA VAL A 124 -1.56 -8.40 -17.76
C VAL A 124 -0.24 -7.85 -18.28
N LYS A 125 -0.25 -7.13 -19.42
CA LYS A 125 0.96 -6.47 -19.95
C LYS A 125 1.56 -5.47 -18.98
N ASN A 126 0.74 -4.72 -18.24
CA ASN A 126 1.20 -3.80 -17.20
C ASN A 126 1.91 -4.55 -16.07
N VAL A 127 1.35 -5.67 -15.62
CA VAL A 127 1.99 -6.53 -14.61
C VAL A 127 3.32 -7.06 -15.15
N GLU A 128 3.36 -7.68 -16.33
CA GLU A 128 4.59 -8.22 -16.92
C GLU A 128 5.72 -7.19 -17.00
N LYS A 129 5.40 -5.97 -17.46
CA LYS A 129 6.40 -4.90 -17.62
C LYS A 129 6.84 -4.27 -16.28
N LEU A 130 5.95 -4.15 -15.30
CA LEU A 130 6.23 -3.42 -14.06
C LEU A 130 6.53 -4.30 -12.86
N TYR A 131 6.15 -5.57 -12.87
CA TYR A 131 6.21 -6.43 -11.70
C TYR A 131 7.62 -6.51 -11.13
N TRP A 132 8.58 -7.02 -11.90
CA TRP A 132 9.97 -7.14 -11.45
C TRP A 132 10.62 -5.79 -11.12
N PRO A 133 10.50 -4.75 -11.97
CA PRO A 133 11.07 -3.45 -11.66
C PRO A 133 10.48 -2.79 -10.41
N VAL A 134 9.20 -3.03 -10.09
CA VAL A 134 8.56 -2.46 -8.90
C VAL A 134 8.87 -3.33 -7.67
N LEU A 135 8.85 -4.66 -7.79
CA LEU A 135 9.14 -5.58 -6.70
C LEU A 135 10.59 -5.45 -6.21
N LYS A 136 11.57 -5.39 -7.11
CA LYS A 136 12.98 -5.14 -6.73
C LYS A 136 13.15 -3.81 -6.02
N ALA A 137 12.45 -2.77 -6.47
CA ALA A 137 12.43 -1.48 -5.81
C ALA A 137 11.74 -1.58 -4.43
N ASN A 138 10.67 -2.36 -4.29
CA ASN A 138 9.98 -2.58 -3.02
C ASN A 138 10.94 -3.17 -1.99
N TRP A 139 11.62 -4.26 -2.35
CA TRP A 139 12.61 -4.88 -1.48
C TRP A 139 13.76 -3.94 -1.14
N LYS A 140 14.29 -3.21 -2.12
CA LYS A 140 15.42 -2.29 -1.88
C LYS A 140 15.03 -1.13 -0.95
N TYR A 141 13.89 -0.48 -1.21
CA TYR A 141 13.52 0.74 -0.48
C TYR A 141 12.81 0.44 0.82
N LEU A 142 11.90 -0.54 0.86
CA LEU A 142 11.02 -0.74 2.02
C LEU A 142 11.64 -1.64 3.09
N SER A 143 12.54 -2.56 2.76
CA SER A 143 13.03 -3.54 3.74
C SER A 143 13.75 -2.88 4.91
N VAL A 144 14.55 -1.84 4.66
CA VAL A 144 15.22 -1.08 5.74
C VAL A 144 14.19 -0.40 6.64
N PHE A 145 13.17 0.25 6.05
CA PHE A 145 12.16 0.93 6.85
C PHE A 145 11.25 -0.03 7.62
N VAL A 146 10.91 -1.18 7.04
CA VAL A 146 10.15 -2.24 7.72
C VAL A 146 10.94 -2.80 8.89
N TYR A 147 12.24 -3.05 8.70
CA TYR A 147 13.12 -3.47 9.78
C TYR A 147 13.18 -2.41 10.89
N LEU A 148 13.39 -1.14 10.55
CA LEU A 148 13.42 -0.04 11.53
C LEU A 148 12.09 0.09 12.30
N ASN A 149 10.96 -0.09 11.61
CA ASN A 149 9.64 -0.12 12.24
C ASN A 149 9.55 -1.22 13.31
N MET A 150 9.96 -2.44 12.95
CA MET A 150 9.89 -3.57 13.88
C MET A 150 10.90 -3.47 15.03
N ALA A 151 12.09 -2.91 14.78
CA ALA A 151 13.17 -2.83 15.75
C ALA A 151 13.00 -1.68 16.76
N TYR A 152 12.58 -0.50 16.31
CA TYR A 152 12.63 0.73 17.11
C TYR A 152 11.27 1.37 17.38
N VAL A 153 10.24 1.10 16.56
CA VAL A 153 8.94 1.78 16.72
C VAL A 153 8.07 1.00 17.71
N PRO A 154 7.56 1.65 18.78
CA PRO A 154 6.64 1.03 19.73
C PRO A 154 5.38 0.51 19.02
N PRO A 155 4.78 -0.63 19.45
CA PRO A 155 3.64 -1.27 18.78
C PRO A 155 2.49 -0.31 18.41
N MET A 156 2.19 0.64 19.28
CA MET A 156 1.13 1.66 19.07
C MET A 156 1.38 2.55 17.85
N PHE A 157 2.64 2.90 17.55
CA PHE A 157 2.99 3.82 16.47
C PHE A 157 3.35 3.11 15.16
N ARG A 158 3.46 1.78 15.15
CA ARG A 158 3.87 1.00 13.96
C ARG A 158 2.94 1.20 12.78
N SER A 159 1.63 1.28 13.04
CA SER A 159 0.62 1.51 12.00
C SER A 159 0.81 2.87 11.32
N LEU A 160 1.05 3.93 12.11
CA LEU A 160 1.31 5.29 11.61
C LEU A 160 2.61 5.36 10.81
N PHE A 161 3.70 4.80 11.32
CA PHE A 161 4.98 4.78 10.61
C PHE A 161 4.86 4.02 9.27
N THR A 162 4.17 2.88 9.27
CA THR A 162 3.90 2.10 8.05
C THR A 162 3.05 2.88 7.07
N ALA A 163 2.05 3.64 7.54
CA ALA A 163 1.22 4.48 6.69
C ALA A 163 2.07 5.56 5.99
N ILE A 164 2.97 6.25 6.69
CA ILE A 164 3.86 7.26 6.09
C ILE A 164 4.73 6.65 4.98
N ILE A 165 5.35 5.50 5.24
CA ILE A 165 6.18 4.81 4.25
C ILE A 165 5.35 4.34 3.06
N SER A 166 4.16 3.80 3.35
CA SER A 166 3.22 3.32 2.33
C SER A 166 2.78 4.47 1.43
N PHE A 167 2.54 5.65 1.98
CA PHE A 167 2.18 6.84 1.21
C PHE A 167 3.27 7.19 0.17
N ILE A 168 4.53 7.24 0.62
CA ILE A 168 5.68 7.49 -0.27
C ILE A 168 5.79 6.39 -1.33
N TRP A 169 5.59 5.13 -0.95
CA TRP A 169 5.65 4.00 -1.87
C TRP A 169 4.56 4.06 -2.94
N VAL A 170 3.32 4.37 -2.55
CA VAL A 170 2.18 4.52 -3.48
C VAL A 170 2.44 5.66 -4.46
N ILE A 171 3.02 6.78 -4.03
CA ILE A 171 3.44 7.86 -4.94
C ILE A 171 4.40 7.33 -6.01
N LYS A 172 5.44 6.59 -5.60
CA LYS A 172 6.44 6.03 -6.55
C LYS A 172 5.83 5.03 -7.51
N ILE A 173 4.92 4.16 -7.05
CA ILE A 173 4.17 3.25 -7.93
C ILE A 173 3.35 4.04 -8.94
N ALA A 174 2.58 5.04 -8.48
CA ALA A 174 1.74 5.87 -9.34
C ALA A 174 2.56 6.60 -10.41
N GLN A 175 3.72 7.15 -10.06
CA GLN A 175 4.64 7.77 -11.01
C GLN A 175 5.15 6.76 -12.05
N LYS A 176 5.55 5.57 -11.61
CA LYS A 176 6.12 4.55 -12.52
C LYS A 176 5.06 3.95 -13.45
N ARG A 177 3.84 3.72 -12.96
CA ARG A 177 2.69 3.28 -13.77
C ARG A 177 2.32 4.33 -14.81
N ARG A 178 2.24 5.61 -14.43
CA ARG A 178 1.92 6.71 -15.35
C ARG A 178 2.94 6.84 -16.47
N ARG A 179 4.23 6.84 -16.15
CA ARG A 179 5.31 6.89 -17.15
C ARG A 179 5.24 5.73 -18.14
N LEU A 180 4.84 4.53 -17.69
CA LEU A 180 4.66 3.40 -18.60
C LEU A 180 3.45 3.62 -19.52
N GLN A 181 2.32 4.07 -18.98
CA GLN A 181 1.12 4.37 -19.77
C GLN A 181 1.40 5.44 -20.83
N GLU A 182 2.12 6.50 -20.49
CA GLU A 182 2.55 7.56 -21.43
C GLU A 182 3.43 6.99 -22.55
N LYS A 183 4.41 6.13 -22.23
CA LYS A 183 5.26 5.47 -23.24
C LYS A 183 4.46 4.59 -24.19
N MET A 184 3.55 3.76 -23.66
CA MET A 184 2.72 2.89 -24.48
C MET A 184 1.74 3.66 -25.37
N ALA A 185 1.25 4.82 -24.89
CA ALA A 185 0.42 5.71 -25.72
C ALA A 185 1.23 6.32 -26.86
N ALA A 186 2.47 6.77 -26.59
CA ALA A 186 3.37 7.32 -27.61
C ALA A 186 3.82 6.29 -28.65
N GLU A 187 3.98 5.02 -28.26
CA GLU A 187 4.30 3.91 -29.17
C GLU A 187 3.12 3.57 -30.10
N LYS A 188 1.87 3.75 -29.67
CA LYS A 188 0.67 3.50 -30.50
C LYS A 188 0.37 4.63 -31.48
N SER A 189 0.87 5.83 -31.23
CA SER A 189 0.67 7.01 -32.09
C SER A 189 1.75 7.17 -33.17
N LYS A 190 2.77 6.30 -33.18
CA LYS A 190 3.78 6.20 -34.23
C LYS A 190 3.42 5.08 -35.19
#